data_AF-A0A2V2VH21-F1
#
_entry.id   AF-A0A2V2VH21-F1
#
_cell.length_a   1.000
_cell.length_b   1.000
_cell.length_c   1.000
_cell.angle_alpha   90.00
_cell.angle_beta   90.00
_cell.angle_gamma   90.00
#
_symmetry.space_group_name_H-M   'P 1'
#
loop_
_entity.id
_entity.type
_entity.pdbx_description
1 polymer ?
#
loop_
_entity_poly.entity_id
_entity_poly.type
_entity_poly.pdbx_seq_one_letter_code
_entity_poly.pdbx_strand_id
1 'polypeptide(L)'
;MKEKDTVTPLARGKLNTTLTQILTERREAEMEFTICTNIVDVLFKGRVRVNEKKLNDLLTRELDGRGVVDANRDVLLKEFFKDPTRYIRDQGALDEMQASDHYKRMERAVREEMDLEEDLSRPYKNGMDNLLKWLVAAALFCFSCVGCVGFILC
;
A
#
# COMPACT_ATOMS: atom_id res chain seq x y z
N MET A 1 20.20 45.43 -14.17
CA MET A 1 21.24 44.40 -14.38
C MET A 1 20.68 43.08 -13.87
N LYS A 2 20.76 42.00 -14.65
CA LYS A 2 20.30 40.67 -14.23
C LYS A 2 21.33 40.10 -13.26
N GLU A 3 21.04 40.17 -11.97
CA GLU A 3 21.83 39.51 -10.95
C GLU A 3 21.73 37.99 -11.17
N LYS A 4 22.86 37.35 -11.42
CA LYS A 4 22.94 35.93 -11.75
C LYS A 4 23.44 35.24 -10.50
N ASP A 5 22.52 34.74 -9.69
CA ASP A 5 22.80 34.05 -8.42
C ASP A 5 23.78 32.89 -8.65
N THR A 6 25.07 33.17 -8.42
CA THR A 6 26.14 32.22 -8.65
C THR A 6 26.36 31.48 -7.35
N VAL A 7 25.64 30.37 -7.18
CA VAL A 7 25.79 29.46 -6.03
C VAL A 7 27.26 29.05 -5.90
N THR A 8 27.85 29.27 -4.72
CA THR A 8 29.25 28.94 -4.43
C THR A 8 29.54 27.47 -4.79
N PRO A 9 30.66 27.15 -5.47
CA PRO A 9 30.96 25.79 -5.92
C PRO A 9 30.85 24.72 -4.83
N LEU A 10 31.19 25.08 -3.58
CA LEU A 10 31.07 24.20 -2.41
C LEU A 10 29.60 23.87 -2.06
N ALA A 11 28.71 24.85 -2.09
CA ALA A 11 27.28 24.64 -1.83
C ALA A 11 26.63 23.78 -2.92
N ARG A 12 27.03 23.98 -4.18
CA ARG A 12 26.62 23.15 -5.32
C ARG A 12 27.11 21.70 -5.17
N GLY A 13 28.36 21.51 -4.73
CA GLY A 13 28.92 20.18 -4.45
C GLY A 13 28.12 19.43 -3.39
N LYS A 14 27.82 20.10 -2.27
CA LYS A 14 27.00 19.51 -1.17
C LYS A 14 25.60 19.11 -1.64
N LEU A 15 24.90 19.99 -2.36
CA LEU A 15 23.57 19.70 -2.90
C LEU A 15 23.57 18.50 -3.86
N ASN A 16 24.58 18.40 -4.73
CA ASN A 16 24.71 17.28 -5.66
C ASN A 16 24.99 15.95 -4.93
N THR A 17 25.78 15.97 -3.86
CA THR A 17 26.02 14.79 -3.01
C THR A 17 24.73 14.34 -2.33
N THR A 18 23.99 15.27 -1.71
CA THR A 18 22.71 14.96 -1.06
C THR A 18 21.67 14.45 -2.06
N LEU A 19 21.58 15.05 -3.25
CA LEU A 19 20.69 14.59 -4.32
C LEU A 19 21.04 13.17 -4.78
N THR A 20 22.34 12.86 -4.92
CA THR A 20 22.80 11.51 -5.28
C THR A 20 22.41 10.50 -4.20
N GLN A 21 22.58 10.83 -2.91
CA GLN A 21 22.18 9.97 -1.80
C GLN A 21 20.67 9.68 -1.83
N ILE A 22 19.84 10.72 -1.97
CA ILE A 22 18.38 10.58 -2.08
C ILE A 22 17.98 9.69 -3.25
N LEU A 23 18.60 9.87 -4.42
CA LEU A 23 18.29 9.05 -5.61
C LEU A 23 18.69 7.59 -5.41
N THR A 24 19.80 7.33 -4.71
CA THR A 24 20.23 5.97 -4.34
C THR A 24 19.25 5.35 -3.35
N GLU A 25 18.90 6.04 -2.26
CA GLU A 25 17.93 5.56 -1.26
C GLU A 25 16.56 5.29 -1.88
N ARG A 26 16.11 6.16 -2.80
CA ARG A 26 14.85 5.94 -3.53
C ARG A 26 14.91 4.68 -4.38
N ARG A 27 16.03 4.47 -5.08
CA ARG A 27 16.24 3.28 -5.91
C ARG A 27 16.33 2.01 -5.06
N GLU A 28 16.96 2.09 -3.89
CA GLU A 28 17.00 0.99 -2.92
C GLU A 28 15.61 0.67 -2.39
N ALA A 29 14.80 1.66 -2.02
CA ALA A 29 13.41 1.46 -1.61
C ALA A 29 12.53 0.89 -2.74
N GLU A 30 12.73 1.33 -3.99
CA GLU A 30 12.05 0.76 -5.18
C GLU A 30 12.44 -0.71 -5.41
N MET A 31 13.73 -1.05 -5.23
CA MET A 31 14.23 -2.43 -5.33
C MET A 31 13.68 -3.29 -4.19
N GLU A 32 13.71 -2.81 -2.94
CA GLU A 32 13.10 -3.50 -1.80
C GLU A 32 11.61 -3.74 -2.01
N PHE A 33 10.85 -2.76 -2.52
CA PHE A 33 9.45 -2.94 -2.85
C PHE A 33 9.23 -4.03 -3.91
N THR A 34 10.06 -4.02 -4.95
CA THR A 34 10.01 -5.04 -6.01
C THR A 34 10.33 -6.42 -5.44
N ILE A 35 11.31 -6.52 -4.54
CA ILE A 35 11.67 -7.76 -3.85
C ILE A 35 10.53 -8.21 -2.92
N CYS A 36 9.97 -7.33 -2.09
CA CYS A 36 8.83 -7.63 -1.22
C CYS A 36 7.62 -8.11 -2.02
N THR A 37 7.26 -7.41 -3.10
CA THR A 37 6.14 -7.79 -3.97
C THR A 37 6.41 -9.14 -4.64
N ASN A 38 7.64 -9.38 -5.10
CA ASN A 38 8.04 -10.68 -5.64
C ASN A 38 8.06 -11.78 -4.58
N ILE A 39 8.36 -11.49 -3.31
CA ILE A 39 8.32 -12.45 -2.20
C ILE A 39 6.87 -12.80 -1.87
N VAL A 40 5.97 -11.82 -1.74
CA VAL A 40 4.52 -12.03 -1.63
C VAL A 40 4.07 -12.93 -2.76
N ASP A 41 4.41 -12.53 -3.98
CA ASP A 41 4.01 -13.27 -5.16
C ASP A 41 4.63 -14.67 -5.14
N VAL A 42 5.90 -14.88 -4.77
CA VAL A 42 6.54 -16.20 -4.64
C VAL A 42 5.90 -17.07 -3.55
N LEU A 43 5.58 -16.51 -2.39
CA LEU A 43 4.86 -17.20 -1.32
C LEU A 43 3.48 -17.68 -1.79
N PHE A 44 2.87 -16.95 -2.72
CA PHE A 44 1.59 -17.27 -3.34
C PHE A 44 1.68 -17.94 -4.73
N LYS A 45 2.83 -17.96 -5.42
CA LYS A 45 3.01 -18.26 -6.87
C LYS A 45 2.75 -19.72 -7.27
N GLY A 46 2.47 -20.57 -6.30
CA GLY A 46 2.04 -21.96 -6.54
C GLY A 46 0.65 -22.28 -5.99
N ARG A 47 0.01 -21.35 -5.28
CA ARG A 47 -1.28 -21.56 -4.62
C ARG A 47 -2.31 -20.60 -5.20
N VAL A 48 -3.55 -21.07 -5.33
CA VAL A 48 -4.67 -20.21 -5.72
C VAL A 48 -4.91 -19.22 -4.58
N ARG A 49 -4.70 -17.92 -4.83
CA ARG A 49 -5.02 -16.84 -3.87
C ARG A 49 -6.49 -16.92 -3.51
N VAL A 50 -6.78 -17.11 -2.23
CA VAL A 50 -8.17 -17.30 -1.79
C VAL A 50 -8.88 -15.95 -1.71
N ASN A 51 -8.17 -14.90 -1.31
CA ASN A 51 -8.68 -13.53 -1.14
C ASN A 51 -9.16 -12.89 -2.45
N GLU A 52 -8.66 -13.37 -3.60
CA GLU A 52 -9.02 -12.96 -4.97
C GLU A 52 -10.14 -13.79 -5.60
N LYS A 53 -10.67 -14.80 -4.91
CA LYS A 53 -11.86 -15.53 -5.40
C LYS A 53 -13.11 -14.67 -5.31
N LYS A 54 -14.11 -14.99 -6.14
CA LYS A 54 -15.41 -14.31 -6.15
C LYS A 54 -16.34 -14.89 -5.08
N LEU A 55 -17.13 -14.01 -4.46
CA LEU A 55 -18.18 -14.37 -3.50
C LEU A 55 -19.21 -15.30 -4.14
N ASN A 56 -19.53 -15.12 -5.42
CA ASN A 56 -20.42 -16.03 -6.15
C ASN A 56 -19.97 -17.50 -6.09
N ASP A 57 -18.67 -17.76 -6.16
CA ASP A 57 -18.13 -19.13 -6.13
C ASP A 57 -18.34 -19.76 -4.75
N LEU A 58 -18.25 -18.94 -3.69
CA LEU A 58 -18.54 -19.36 -2.32
C LEU A 58 -20.04 -19.60 -2.12
N LEU A 59 -20.90 -18.69 -2.56
CA LEU A 59 -22.36 -18.82 -2.47
C LEU A 59 -22.89 -20.03 -3.24
N THR A 60 -22.33 -20.29 -4.42
CA THR A 60 -22.67 -21.46 -5.24
C THR A 60 -22.36 -22.77 -4.49
N ARG A 61 -21.29 -22.79 -3.70
CA ARG A 61 -20.84 -23.99 -3.00
C ARG A 61 -21.51 -24.20 -1.64
N GLU A 62 -21.69 -23.14 -0.86
CA GLU A 62 -22.23 -23.24 0.52
C GLU A 62 -23.74 -23.17 0.56
N LEU A 63 -24.36 -22.45 -0.38
CA LEU A 63 -25.79 -22.14 -0.36
C LEU A 63 -26.50 -22.51 -1.66
N ASP A 64 -25.91 -23.35 -2.51
CA ASP A 64 -26.44 -23.74 -3.82
C ASP A 64 -26.77 -22.53 -4.72
N GLY A 65 -26.04 -21.43 -4.55
CA GLY A 65 -26.25 -20.17 -5.28
C GLY A 65 -27.36 -19.28 -4.71
N ARG A 66 -27.95 -19.62 -3.56
CA ARG A 66 -28.84 -18.69 -2.85
C ARG A 66 -28.06 -17.43 -2.49
N GLY A 67 -28.71 -16.28 -2.65
CA GLY A 67 -28.12 -14.97 -2.37
C GLY A 67 -27.23 -14.40 -3.48
N VAL A 68 -27.05 -15.10 -4.61
CA VAL A 68 -26.36 -14.53 -5.77
C VAL A 68 -27.22 -13.45 -6.42
N VAL A 69 -26.68 -12.25 -6.52
CA VAL A 69 -27.28 -11.09 -7.21
C VAL A 69 -26.20 -10.37 -8.03
N ASP A 70 -26.62 -9.56 -9.00
CA ASP A 70 -25.66 -8.84 -9.87
C ASP A 70 -24.67 -7.98 -9.06
N ALA A 71 -25.12 -7.40 -7.95
CA ALA A 71 -24.30 -6.54 -7.10
C ALA A 71 -23.18 -7.27 -6.32
N ASN A 72 -23.31 -8.60 -6.10
CA ASN A 72 -22.34 -9.36 -5.29
C ASN A 72 -21.60 -10.45 -6.09
N ARG A 73 -21.94 -10.62 -7.38
CA ARG A 73 -21.35 -11.63 -8.27
C ARG A 73 -19.84 -11.55 -8.39
N ASP A 74 -19.31 -10.32 -8.50
CA ASP A 74 -17.89 -10.05 -8.72
C ASP A 74 -17.18 -9.55 -7.45
N VAL A 75 -17.84 -9.58 -6.31
CA VAL A 75 -17.23 -9.17 -5.04
C VAL A 75 -16.14 -10.17 -4.68
N LEU A 76 -14.94 -9.66 -4.40
CA LEU A 76 -13.82 -10.48 -3.95
C LEU A 76 -13.99 -10.88 -2.50
N LEU A 77 -13.49 -12.06 -2.13
CA LEU A 77 -13.56 -12.54 -0.76
C LEU A 77 -12.83 -11.65 0.24
N LYS A 78 -11.72 -11.02 -0.16
CA LYS A 78 -11.02 -10.02 0.66
C LYS A 78 -11.88 -8.82 1.06
N GLU A 79 -12.86 -8.49 0.23
CA GLU A 79 -13.80 -7.40 0.51
C GLU A 79 -15.01 -7.92 1.30
N PHE A 80 -15.51 -9.10 0.96
CA PHE A 80 -16.60 -9.74 1.68
C PHE A 80 -16.27 -10.01 3.15
N PHE A 81 -15.11 -10.58 3.46
CA PHE A 81 -14.72 -10.95 4.83
C PHE A 81 -14.44 -9.75 5.76
N LYS A 82 -14.38 -8.52 5.23
CA LYS A 82 -14.33 -7.30 6.07
C LYS A 82 -15.65 -7.03 6.76
N ASP A 83 -16.76 -7.24 6.04
CA ASP A 83 -18.12 -7.05 6.54
C ASP A 83 -19.11 -7.91 5.73
N PRO A 84 -19.28 -9.19 6.12
CA PRO A 84 -20.20 -10.10 5.43
C PRO A 84 -21.65 -9.62 5.41
N THR A 85 -22.08 -8.90 6.46
CA THR A 85 -23.47 -8.43 6.63
C THR A 85 -23.88 -7.39 5.60
N ARG A 86 -22.89 -6.68 5.03
CA ARG A 86 -23.11 -5.74 3.93
C ARG A 86 -23.54 -6.43 2.63
N TYR A 87 -23.13 -7.68 2.42
CA TYR A 87 -23.33 -8.42 1.18
C TYR A 87 -24.42 -9.48 1.28
N ILE A 88 -24.62 -10.07 2.47
CA ILE A 88 -25.66 -11.06 2.74
C ILE A 88 -26.58 -10.50 3.82
N ARG A 89 -27.80 -10.12 3.43
CA ARG A 89 -28.82 -9.59 4.34
C ARG A 89 -29.61 -10.68 5.07
N ASP A 90 -29.65 -11.87 4.50
CA ASP A 90 -30.31 -13.02 5.11
C ASP A 90 -29.41 -13.57 6.21
N GLN A 91 -29.79 -13.31 7.46
CA GLN A 91 -29.01 -13.76 8.61
C GLN A 91 -28.97 -15.29 8.71
N GLY A 92 -30.05 -15.99 8.35
CA GLY A 92 -30.09 -17.45 8.40
C GLY A 92 -29.12 -18.07 7.39
N ALA A 93 -29.06 -17.51 6.18
CA ALA A 93 -28.09 -17.92 5.17
C ALA A 93 -26.65 -17.62 5.59
N LEU A 94 -26.41 -16.47 6.23
CA LEU A 94 -25.08 -16.12 6.74
C LEU A 94 -24.65 -17.05 7.87
N ASP A 95 -25.55 -17.37 8.81
CA ASP A 95 -25.28 -18.29 9.92
C ASP A 95 -25.01 -19.72 9.42
N GLU A 96 -25.78 -20.18 8.41
CA GLU A 96 -25.56 -21.46 7.73
C GLU A 96 -24.17 -21.52 7.09
N MET A 97 -23.77 -20.48 6.35
CA MET A 97 -22.41 -20.37 5.80
C MET A 97 -21.34 -20.36 6.88
N GLN A 98 -21.51 -19.56 7.94
CA GLN A 98 -20.52 -19.44 9.01
C GLN A 98 -20.36 -20.73 9.82
N ALA A 99 -21.38 -21.58 9.86
CA ALA A 99 -21.29 -22.91 10.47
C ALA A 99 -20.34 -23.85 9.69
N SER A 100 -20.20 -23.65 8.37
CA SER A 100 -19.40 -24.50 7.47
C SER A 100 -17.90 -24.45 7.76
N ASP A 101 -17.28 -25.63 7.80
CA ASP A 101 -15.81 -25.75 7.92
C ASP A 101 -15.07 -25.16 6.72
N HIS A 102 -15.68 -25.20 5.53
CA HIS A 102 -15.07 -24.64 4.33
C HIS A 102 -15.03 -23.11 4.39
N TYR A 103 -16.13 -22.48 4.85
CA TYR A 103 -16.16 -21.04 5.14
C TYR A 103 -15.04 -20.65 6.12
N LYS A 104 -14.92 -21.35 7.26
CA LYS A 104 -13.91 -21.05 8.29
C LYS A 104 -12.47 -21.18 7.76
N ARG A 105 -12.20 -22.20 6.94
CA ARG A 105 -10.88 -22.38 6.30
C ARG A 105 -10.56 -21.25 5.34
N MET A 106 -11.55 -20.82 4.56
CA MET A 106 -11.38 -19.71 3.62
C MET A 106 -11.21 -18.38 4.34
N GLU A 107 -12.03 -18.11 5.35
CA GLU A 107 -11.90 -16.89 6.15
C GLU A 107 -10.50 -16.78 6.74
N ARG A 108 -9.99 -17.88 7.34
CA ARG A 108 -8.62 -17.92 7.86
C ARG A 108 -7.59 -17.61 6.77
N ALA A 109 -7.67 -18.30 5.63
CA ALA A 109 -6.73 -18.09 4.53
C ALA A 109 -6.77 -16.64 4.01
N VAL A 110 -7.96 -16.06 3.85
CA VAL A 110 -8.11 -14.67 3.40
C VAL A 110 -7.51 -13.70 4.41
N ARG A 111 -7.75 -13.91 5.71
CA ARG A 111 -7.16 -13.07 6.77
C ARG A 111 -5.64 -13.18 6.78
N GLU A 112 -5.09 -14.39 6.74
CA GLU A 112 -3.63 -14.62 6.66
C GLU A 112 -3.00 -13.97 5.41
N GLU A 113 -3.67 -14.08 4.25
CA GLU A 113 -3.23 -13.44 3.00
C GLU A 113 -3.25 -11.91 3.10
N MET A 114 -4.31 -11.34 3.69
CA MET A 114 -4.45 -9.89 3.87
C MET A 114 -3.46 -9.34 4.89
N ASP A 115 -3.25 -10.04 6.01
CA ASP A 115 -2.32 -9.64 7.06
C ASP A 115 -0.88 -9.61 6.51
N LEU A 116 -0.50 -10.63 5.72
CA LEU A 116 0.81 -10.66 5.07
C LEU A 116 0.99 -9.50 4.07
N GLU A 117 -0.03 -9.21 3.26
CA GLU A 117 -0.01 -8.08 2.33
C GLU A 117 0.10 -6.75 3.08
N GLU A 118 -0.63 -6.60 4.19
CA GLU A 118 -0.60 -5.40 5.02
C GLU A 118 0.77 -5.22 5.70
N ASP A 119 1.30 -6.27 6.34
CA ASP A 119 2.58 -6.26 7.06
C ASP A 119 3.76 -5.92 6.14
N LEU A 120 3.69 -6.30 4.86
CA LEU A 120 4.71 -5.95 3.88
C LEU A 120 4.50 -4.55 3.29
N SER A 121 3.25 -4.08 3.20
CA SER A 121 2.95 -2.72 2.71
C SER A 121 3.23 -1.60 3.72
N ARG A 122 3.12 -1.87 5.02
CA ARG A 122 3.25 -0.88 6.11
C ARG A 122 4.66 -0.28 6.21
N PRO A 123 5.76 -1.07 6.29
CA PRO A 123 7.11 -0.54 6.36
C PRO A 123 7.46 0.31 5.14
N TYR A 124 7.01 -0.11 3.96
CA TYR A 124 7.24 0.63 2.71
C TYR A 124 6.57 2.01 2.73
N LYS A 125 5.29 2.10 3.08
CA LYS A 125 4.57 3.38 3.18
C LYS A 125 5.24 4.31 4.21
N ASN A 126 5.61 3.78 5.36
CA ASN A 126 6.28 4.55 6.41
C ASN A 126 7.68 5.05 5.98
N GLY A 127 8.45 4.20 5.30
CA GLY A 127 9.76 4.58 4.75
C GLY A 127 9.64 5.69 3.71
N MET A 128 8.71 5.56 2.77
CA MET A 128 8.42 6.56 1.74
C MET A 128 7.91 7.88 2.33
N ASP A 129 7.01 7.83 3.32
CA ASP A 129 6.48 9.03 4.00
C ASP A 129 7.58 9.77 4.77
N ASN A 130 8.48 9.02 5.41
CA ASN A 130 9.63 9.61 6.10
C ASN A 130 10.59 10.27 5.11
N LEU A 131 10.93 9.60 4.00
CA LEU A 131 11.73 10.18 2.91
C LEU A 131 11.09 11.47 2.37
N LEU A 132 9.77 11.45 2.10
CA LEU A 132 9.06 12.62 1.60
C LEU A 132 9.08 13.79 2.60
N LYS A 133 8.87 13.52 3.90
CA LYS A 133 8.97 14.54 4.96
C LYS A 133 10.36 15.18 5.01
N TRP A 134 11.42 14.39 4.88
CA TRP A 134 12.79 14.89 4.87
C TRP A 134 13.08 15.77 3.65
N LEU A 135 12.59 15.38 2.46
CA LEU A 135 12.71 16.19 1.25
C LEU A 135 11.98 17.53 1.38
N VAL A 136 10.76 17.51 1.93
CA VAL A 136 9.98 18.74 2.17
C VAL A 136 10.69 19.65 3.18
N ALA A 137 11.21 19.09 4.27
CA ALA A 137 11.97 19.85 5.27
C ALA A 137 13.25 20.46 4.69
N ALA A 138 14.00 19.70 3.89
CA ALA A 138 15.21 20.18 3.22
C ALA A 138 14.89 21.28 2.19
N ALA A 139 13.80 21.16 1.45
CA ALA A 139 13.34 22.18 0.50
C ALA A 139 12.91 23.47 1.23
N LEU A 140 12.15 23.36 2.32
CA LEU A 140 11.74 24.50 3.15
C LEU A 140 12.95 25.19 3.79
N PHE A 141 13.93 24.43 4.26
CA PHE A 141 15.19 24.94 4.79
C PHE A 141 16.02 25.66 3.70
N CYS A 142 16.11 25.11 2.49
CA CYS A 142 16.75 25.81 1.38
C CYS A 142 16.00 27.10 1.02
N PHE A 143 14.67 27.10 1.07
CA PHE A 143 13.86 28.29 0.79
C PHE A 143 14.07 29.39 1.82
N SER A 144 14.17 29.04 3.11
CA SER A 144 14.45 30.01 4.18
C SER A 144 15.89 30.50 4.16
N CYS A 145 16.87 29.69 3.74
CA CYS A 145 18.26 30.14 3.58
C CYS A 145 18.46 31.05 2.36
N VAL A 146 17.74 30.84 1.26
CA VAL A 146 17.78 31.72 0.07
C VAL A 146 17.01 33.03 0.32
N GLY A 147 16.03 33.03 1.23
CA GLY A 147 15.29 34.23 1.65
C GLY A 147 16.04 35.20 2.58
N CYS A 148 17.25 34.87 3.05
CA CYS A 148 17.97 35.68 4.05
C CYS A 148 19.05 36.63 3.50
N VAL A 149 19.15 36.86 2.18
CA VAL A 149 20.12 37.84 1.62
C VAL A 149 19.47 39.21 1.32
N GLY A 150 18.19 39.41 1.65
CA GLY A 150 17.42 40.60 1.25
C GLY A 150 17.02 41.59 2.34
N PHE A 151 17.35 41.40 3.62
CA PHE A 151 16.78 42.24 4.70
C PHE A 151 17.73 42.50 5.89
N ILE A 152 18.98 42.91 5.61
CA ILE A 152 19.79 43.67 6.59
C ILE A 152 20.54 44.78 5.83
N LEU A 153 19.82 45.77 5.33
CA LEU A 153 20.34 47.13 5.12
C LEU A 153 19.18 48.12 4.95
N CYS A 154 18.61 48.50 6.09
CA CYS A 154 18.06 49.82 6.39
C CYS A 154 18.46 50.13 7.83
#